data_AF-A0A9W4RFA4-F1
#
_entry.id   AF-A0A9W4RFA4-F1
#
_cell.length_a   1.000
_cell.length_b   1.000
_cell.length_c   1.000
_cell.angle_alpha   90.00
_cell.angle_beta   90.00
_cell.angle_gamma   90.00
#
_symmetry.space_group_name_H-M   'P 1'
#
loop_
_entity.id
_entity.type
_entity.pdbx_description
1 polymer ?
#
loop_
_entity_poly.entity_id
_entity_poly.type
_entity_poly.pdbx_seq_one_letter_code
_entity_poly.pdbx_strand_id
1 'polypeptide(L)'
;MAEQHLILRVAGDLLRSSEAHRVLDREDVTALYDEAVRISGGEGSIPSNQTTTRFAERLIASGLLSRVQRDLYANRAVDPSVQPNELAQKLRDGAVVGLYTVLGELGIAHNPSRVVTALMPASSRSIGLKRRIETPVGDFRFIGISEDIFYAGSVADRLDPLFDYPRATPERAFCDWLYLAAQRGPGKIASPPLDLAAEELDQDRVGRLADAMGVRGYVEAWLAQRGIFLEDEEAEEKFSQKLGF
;
A
#
# COMPACT_ATOMS: atom_id res chain seq x y z
N MET A 1 -31.99 12.43 -23.10
CA MET A 1 -32.17 11.57 -21.92
C MET A 1 -31.82 10.10 -22.21
N ALA A 2 -32.34 9.47 -23.27
CA ALA A 2 -32.02 8.08 -23.62
C ALA A 2 -30.53 7.82 -23.91
N GLU A 3 -29.88 8.71 -24.67
CA GLU A 3 -28.45 8.62 -25.02
C GLU A 3 -27.53 8.67 -23.79
N GLN A 4 -27.78 9.59 -22.87
CA GLN A 4 -26.99 9.69 -21.63
C GLN A 4 -27.15 8.48 -20.70
N HIS A 5 -28.31 7.82 -20.74
CA HIS A 5 -28.55 6.59 -19.98
C HIS A 5 -27.79 5.42 -20.62
N LEU A 6 -27.76 5.35 -21.95
CA LEU A 6 -26.98 4.35 -22.68
C LEU A 6 -25.48 4.48 -22.39
N ILE A 7 -24.92 5.70 -22.46
CA ILE A 7 -23.50 5.95 -22.13
C ILE A 7 -23.17 5.49 -20.71
N LEU A 8 -24.04 5.78 -19.73
CA LEU A 8 -23.80 5.37 -18.35
C LEU A 8 -23.88 3.84 -18.17
N ARG A 9 -24.77 3.17 -18.90
CA ARG A 9 -24.86 1.71 -18.91
C ARG A 9 -23.59 1.08 -19.46
N VAL A 10 -23.15 1.54 -20.64
CA VAL A 10 -21.92 1.06 -21.29
C VAL A 10 -20.70 1.30 -20.40
N ALA A 11 -20.59 2.48 -19.78
CA ALA A 11 -19.51 2.76 -18.83
C ALA A 11 -19.53 1.82 -17.62
N GLY A 12 -20.72 1.44 -17.14
CA GLY A 12 -20.87 0.42 -16.10
C GLY A 12 -20.35 -0.95 -16.54
N ASP A 13 -20.61 -1.36 -17.79
CA ASP A 13 -20.10 -2.62 -18.34
C ASP A 13 -18.57 -2.58 -18.48
N LEU A 14 -18.02 -1.47 -18.97
CA LEU A 14 -16.56 -1.25 -19.07
C LEU A 14 -15.88 -1.30 -17.70
N LEU A 15 -16.47 -0.67 -16.68
CA LEU A 15 -15.94 -0.66 -15.31
C LEU A 15 -15.99 -2.04 -14.62
N ARG A 16 -16.77 -2.99 -15.14
CA ARG A 16 -16.86 -4.37 -14.63
C ARG A 16 -15.99 -5.36 -15.40
N SER A 17 -15.37 -4.94 -16.50
CA SER A 17 -14.54 -5.81 -17.31
C SER A 17 -13.27 -6.24 -16.56
N SER A 18 -12.66 -7.36 -16.96
CA SER A 18 -11.39 -7.83 -16.38
C SER A 18 -10.25 -6.84 -16.58
N GLU A 19 -10.30 -6.08 -17.67
CA GLU A 19 -9.29 -5.07 -18.04
C GLU A 19 -9.58 -3.69 -17.41
N ALA A 20 -10.64 -3.58 -16.61
CA ALA A 20 -11.02 -2.30 -16.02
C ALA A 20 -9.96 -1.81 -15.04
N HIS A 21 -9.58 -0.54 -15.18
CA HIS A 21 -8.72 0.10 -14.20
C HIS A 21 -9.40 0.06 -12.83
N ARG A 22 -8.65 -0.41 -11.83
CA ARG A 22 -9.11 -0.55 -10.44
C ARG A 22 -9.09 0.81 -9.73
N VAL A 23 -8.10 1.62 -10.02
CA VAL A 23 -7.98 3.01 -9.56
C VAL A 23 -7.97 3.91 -10.79
N LEU A 24 -8.84 4.92 -10.80
CA LEU A 24 -9.00 5.85 -11.92
C LEU A 24 -8.62 7.26 -11.49
N ASP A 25 -7.75 7.91 -12.26
CA ASP A 25 -7.59 9.35 -12.21
C ASP A 25 -8.49 10.05 -13.25
N ARG A 26 -8.32 11.36 -13.42
CA ARG A 26 -9.09 12.14 -14.37
C ARG A 26 -8.89 11.69 -15.82
N GLU A 27 -7.69 11.31 -16.20
CA GLU A 27 -7.38 10.89 -17.56
C GLU A 27 -8.09 9.57 -17.85
N ASP A 28 -8.06 8.64 -16.89
CA ASP A 28 -8.81 7.38 -16.96
C ASP A 28 -10.33 7.61 -17.12
N VAL A 29 -10.91 8.52 -16.35
CA VAL A 29 -12.36 8.84 -16.46
C VAL A 29 -12.69 9.52 -17.79
N THR A 30 -11.77 10.31 -18.32
CA THR A 30 -11.91 10.96 -19.63
C THR A 30 -11.90 9.92 -20.75
N ALA A 31 -10.97 8.96 -20.68
CA ALA A 31 -10.88 7.85 -21.63
C ALA A 31 -12.11 6.94 -21.55
N LEU A 32 -12.58 6.64 -20.33
CA LEU A 32 -13.80 5.86 -20.11
C LEU A 32 -15.02 6.54 -20.74
N TYR A 33 -15.14 7.87 -20.62
CA TYR A 33 -16.23 8.62 -21.24
C TYR A 33 -16.18 8.53 -22.76
N ASP A 34 -15.01 8.80 -23.36
CA ASP A 34 -14.84 8.74 -24.81
C ASP A 34 -15.17 7.35 -25.37
N GLU A 35 -14.68 6.30 -24.72
CA GLU A 35 -14.98 4.91 -25.11
C GLU A 35 -16.47 4.58 -24.99
N ALA A 36 -17.11 4.99 -23.89
CA ALA A 36 -18.54 4.75 -23.71
C ALA A 36 -19.40 5.50 -24.76
N VAL A 37 -18.99 6.70 -25.19
CA VAL A 37 -19.64 7.45 -26.28
C VAL A 37 -19.47 6.72 -27.62
N ARG A 38 -18.25 6.27 -27.95
CA ARG A 38 -17.98 5.54 -29.19
C ARG A 38 -18.82 4.26 -29.30
N ILE A 39 -18.85 3.45 -28.25
CA ILE A 39 -19.64 2.21 -28.20
C ILE A 39 -21.16 2.50 -28.27
N SER A 40 -21.59 3.65 -27.73
CA SER A 40 -23.00 4.08 -27.81
C SER A 40 -23.40 4.62 -29.18
N GLY A 41 -22.50 4.65 -30.17
CA GLY A 41 -22.75 5.13 -31.54
C GLY A 41 -22.60 6.64 -31.74
N GLY A 42 -22.02 7.35 -30.77
CA GLY A 42 -21.70 8.78 -30.89
C GLY A 42 -20.33 9.00 -31.54
N GLU A 43 -20.10 10.22 -32.05
CA GLU A 43 -18.77 10.64 -32.49
C GLU A 43 -17.88 10.89 -31.25
N GLY A 44 -16.81 10.10 -31.14
CA GLY A 44 -15.80 10.28 -30.08
C GLY A 44 -15.17 11.66 -30.14
N SER A 45 -15.09 12.34 -29.00
CA SER A 45 -14.43 13.63 -28.87
C SER A 45 -13.94 13.80 -27.44
N ILE A 46 -12.77 14.44 -27.28
CA ILE A 46 -12.19 14.68 -25.96
C ILE A 46 -13.17 15.55 -25.16
N PRO A 47 -13.78 15.04 -24.08
CA PRO A 47 -14.77 15.79 -23.33
C PRO A 47 -14.12 16.98 -22.63
N SER A 48 -14.88 18.07 -22.51
CA SER A 48 -14.43 19.20 -21.69
C SER A 48 -14.26 18.79 -20.23
N ASN A 49 -13.42 19.53 -19.50
CA ASN A 49 -13.19 19.34 -18.08
C ASN A 49 -14.48 19.24 -17.25
N GLN A 50 -15.46 20.09 -17.55
CA GLN A 50 -16.76 20.09 -16.87
C GLN A 50 -17.58 18.83 -17.20
N THR A 51 -17.45 18.30 -18.41
CA THR A 51 -18.13 17.07 -18.85
C THR A 51 -17.56 15.86 -18.13
N THR A 52 -16.24 15.73 -18.05
CA THR A 52 -15.57 14.66 -17.27
C THR A 52 -15.99 14.68 -15.81
N THR A 53 -16.00 15.86 -15.16
CA THR A 53 -16.41 15.97 -13.75
C THR A 53 -17.86 15.56 -13.54
N ARG A 54 -18.79 16.04 -14.39
CA ARG A 54 -20.20 15.64 -14.32
C ARG A 54 -20.39 14.14 -14.57
N PHE A 55 -19.62 13.56 -15.48
CA PHE A 55 -19.66 12.12 -15.74
C PHE A 55 -19.19 11.31 -14.53
N ALA A 56 -18.07 11.69 -13.92
CA ALA A 56 -17.58 11.08 -12.69
C ALA A 56 -18.62 11.15 -11.56
N GLU A 57 -19.28 12.30 -11.39
CA GLU A 57 -20.33 12.48 -10.39
C GLU A 57 -21.54 11.58 -10.62
N ARG A 58 -21.92 11.35 -11.88
CA ARG A 58 -22.98 10.39 -12.23
C ARG A 58 -22.58 8.95 -11.93
N LEU A 59 -21.34 8.58 -12.23
CA LEU A 59 -20.80 7.24 -11.89
C LEU A 59 -20.77 7.03 -10.37
N ILE A 60 -20.36 8.05 -9.60
CA ILE A 60 -20.40 8.02 -8.14
C ILE A 60 -21.83 7.88 -7.63
N ALA A 61 -22.78 8.69 -8.14
CA ALA A 61 -24.18 8.64 -7.73
C ALA A 61 -24.83 7.28 -8.05
N SER A 62 -24.38 6.60 -9.10
CA SER A 62 -24.81 5.24 -9.45
C SER A 62 -24.11 4.13 -8.65
N GLY A 63 -23.15 4.47 -7.77
CA GLY A 63 -22.40 3.52 -6.97
C GLY A 63 -21.28 2.78 -7.70
N LEU A 64 -20.98 3.14 -8.96
CA LEU A 64 -19.94 2.50 -9.78
C LEU A 64 -18.53 2.99 -9.41
N LEU A 65 -18.39 4.23 -8.94
CA LEU A 65 -17.13 4.80 -8.46
C LEU A 65 -17.26 5.29 -7.01
N SER A 66 -16.16 5.28 -6.28
CA SER A 66 -16.00 6.01 -5.01
C SER A 66 -15.02 7.16 -5.22
N ARG A 67 -15.34 8.36 -4.74
CA ARG A 67 -14.38 9.48 -4.74
C ARG A 67 -13.37 9.27 -3.61
N VAL A 68 -12.08 9.19 -3.96
CA VAL A 68 -10.97 9.08 -2.99
C VAL A 68 -10.48 10.47 -2.60
N GLN A 69 -10.13 11.28 -3.60
CA GLN A 69 -9.82 12.72 -3.48
C GLN A 69 -10.21 13.44 -4.77
N ARG A 70 -9.83 14.71 -4.94
CA ARG A 70 -10.06 15.41 -6.21
C ARG A 70 -9.36 14.66 -7.33
N ASP A 71 -10.11 14.39 -8.40
CA ASP A 71 -9.59 13.75 -9.63
C ASP A 71 -9.02 12.32 -9.42
N LEU A 72 -9.36 11.65 -8.31
CA LEU A 72 -8.97 10.27 -8.02
C LEU A 72 -10.15 9.46 -7.49
N TYR A 73 -10.37 8.30 -8.08
CA TYR A 73 -11.55 7.47 -7.86
C TYR A 73 -11.16 6.01 -7.70
N ALA A 74 -11.87 5.30 -6.81
CA ALA A 74 -11.78 3.84 -6.71
C ALA A 74 -12.94 3.21 -7.49
N ASN A 75 -12.63 2.24 -8.33
CA ASN A 75 -13.64 1.48 -9.05
C ASN A 75 -14.40 0.56 -8.07
N ARG A 76 -15.70 0.77 -7.89
CA ARG A 76 -16.54 -0.08 -7.02
C ARG A 76 -17.19 -1.23 -7.78
N ALA A 77 -17.07 -1.24 -9.11
CA ALA A 77 -17.72 -2.21 -9.97
C ALA A 77 -16.86 -3.47 -10.22
N VAL A 78 -15.55 -3.40 -9.94
CA VAL A 78 -14.61 -4.54 -10.05
C VAL A 78 -14.76 -5.54 -8.91
N ASP A 79 -14.46 -6.79 -9.22
CA ASP A 79 -14.35 -7.90 -8.27
C ASP A 79 -12.97 -8.57 -8.41
N PRO A 80 -12.19 -8.75 -7.32
CA PRO A 80 -12.46 -8.30 -5.96
C PRO A 80 -12.49 -6.77 -5.84
N SER A 81 -13.18 -6.26 -4.81
CA SER A 81 -13.23 -4.82 -4.51
C SER A 81 -11.83 -4.23 -4.35
N VAL A 82 -11.67 -2.96 -4.77
CA VAL A 82 -10.41 -2.21 -4.65
C VAL A 82 -9.96 -2.17 -3.21
N GLN A 83 -8.74 -2.63 -2.97
CA GLN A 83 -8.11 -2.58 -1.66
C GLN A 83 -7.47 -1.20 -1.45
N PRO A 84 -7.46 -0.67 -0.21
CA PRO A 84 -6.84 0.62 0.08
C PRO A 84 -5.38 0.71 -0.40
N ASN A 85 -4.62 -0.38 -0.32
CA ASN A 85 -3.22 -0.44 -0.75
C ASN A 85 -2.98 0.01 -2.19
N GLU A 86 -3.92 -0.31 -3.09
CA GLU A 86 -3.83 0.01 -4.51
C GLU A 86 -3.83 1.53 -4.76
N LEU A 87 -4.36 2.32 -3.82
CA LEU A 87 -4.43 3.77 -3.91
C LEU A 87 -3.14 4.48 -3.50
N ALA A 88 -2.22 3.80 -2.82
CA ALA A 88 -1.08 4.45 -2.16
C ALA A 88 -0.21 5.24 -3.15
N GLN A 89 0.17 4.63 -4.28
CA GLN A 89 1.01 5.27 -5.29
C GLN A 89 0.31 6.43 -6.00
N LYS A 90 -1.01 6.35 -6.22
CA LYS A 90 -1.78 7.44 -6.84
C LYS A 90 -2.06 8.59 -5.87
N LEU A 91 -2.05 8.33 -4.56
CA LEU A 91 -2.12 9.38 -3.53
C LEU A 91 -0.78 10.09 -3.33
N ARG A 92 0.33 9.35 -3.49
CA ARG A 92 1.70 9.87 -3.40
C ARG A 92 2.60 9.16 -4.40
N ASP A 93 3.08 9.92 -5.37
CA ASP A 93 3.99 9.42 -6.39
C ASP A 93 5.22 8.74 -5.76
N GLY A 94 5.56 7.57 -6.29
CA GLY A 94 6.69 6.76 -5.81
C GLY A 94 6.46 6.07 -4.46
N ALA A 95 5.27 6.16 -3.87
CA ALA A 95 4.96 5.44 -2.63
C ALA A 95 4.90 3.92 -2.86
N VAL A 96 5.54 3.18 -1.97
CA VAL A 96 5.54 1.71 -1.91
C VAL A 96 4.91 1.27 -0.60
N VAL A 97 3.88 0.44 -0.66
CA VAL A 97 3.22 -0.13 0.52
C VAL A 97 4.20 -1.05 1.25
N GLY A 98 4.34 -0.88 2.56
CA GLY A 98 5.39 -1.58 3.33
C GLY A 98 5.11 -1.60 4.82
N LEU A 99 6.18 -1.84 5.61
CA LEU A 99 6.13 -1.90 7.07
C LEU A 99 5.04 -2.86 7.58
N TYR A 100 4.35 -2.48 8.65
CA TYR A 100 3.34 -3.30 9.32
C TYR A 100 2.17 -3.70 8.42
N THR A 101 1.90 -2.98 7.32
CA THR A 101 0.80 -3.36 6.40
C THR A 101 1.15 -4.66 5.69
N VAL A 102 2.34 -4.75 5.09
CA VAL A 102 2.80 -5.97 4.41
C VAL A 102 2.97 -7.13 5.40
N LEU A 103 3.60 -6.87 6.54
CA LEU A 103 3.87 -7.91 7.55
C LEU A 103 2.57 -8.41 8.20
N GLY A 104 1.60 -7.52 8.44
CA GLY A 104 0.32 -7.88 9.01
C GLY A 104 -0.57 -8.67 8.06
N GLU A 105 -0.56 -8.35 6.77
CA GLU A 105 -1.30 -9.10 5.73
C GLU A 105 -0.81 -10.53 5.57
N LEU A 106 0.47 -10.77 5.82
CA LEU A 106 1.09 -12.09 5.74
C LEU A 106 1.04 -12.85 7.07
N GLY A 107 0.41 -12.28 8.10
CA GLY A 107 0.33 -12.89 9.43
C GLY A 107 1.62 -12.87 10.23
N ILE A 108 2.68 -12.21 9.73
CA ILE A 108 3.98 -12.10 10.38
C ILE A 108 3.90 -11.17 11.59
N ALA A 109 3.20 -10.05 11.45
CA ALA A 109 2.93 -9.13 12.56
C ALA A 109 1.52 -9.37 13.12
N HIS A 110 1.44 -9.62 14.43
CA HIS A 110 0.17 -9.74 15.14
C HIS A 110 -0.46 -8.34 15.32
N ASN A 111 -1.79 -8.24 15.14
CA ASN A 111 -2.58 -6.99 15.15
C ASN A 111 -2.31 -6.00 13.99
N PRO A 112 -2.71 -6.34 12.75
CA PRO A 112 -2.60 -5.43 11.62
C PRO A 112 -3.43 -4.15 11.84
N SER A 113 -2.80 -2.99 11.66
CA SER A 113 -3.50 -1.71 11.66
C SER A 113 -4.28 -1.51 10.36
N ARG A 114 -5.49 -0.95 10.46
CA ARG A 114 -6.33 -0.59 9.31
C ARG A 114 -5.79 0.58 8.49
N VAL A 115 -4.77 1.28 8.98
CA VAL A 115 -4.11 2.36 8.26
C VAL A 115 -3.08 1.74 7.32
N VAL A 116 -3.18 1.97 6.02
CA VAL A 116 -2.13 1.57 5.05
C VAL A 116 -0.89 2.41 5.31
N THR A 117 0.26 1.76 5.49
CA THR A 117 1.54 2.46 5.55
C THR A 117 2.36 2.24 4.29
N ALA A 118 2.88 3.35 3.78
CA ALA A 118 3.74 3.36 2.62
C ALA A 118 4.97 4.23 2.87
N LEU A 119 6.09 3.82 2.28
CA LEU A 119 7.33 4.57 2.25
C LEU A 119 7.42 5.31 0.93
N MET A 120 8.05 6.48 0.93
CA MET A 120 8.27 7.25 -0.28
C MET A 120 9.69 7.84 -0.29
N PRO A 121 10.32 7.94 -1.47
CA PRO A 121 11.60 8.62 -1.59
C PRO A 121 11.41 10.09 -1.23
N ALA A 122 12.31 10.61 -0.41
CA ALA A 122 12.22 11.96 0.12
C ALA A 122 13.55 12.70 -0.06
N SER A 123 13.45 13.94 -0.54
CA SER A 123 14.57 14.89 -0.46
C SER A 123 14.92 15.17 1.00
N SER A 124 16.14 15.62 1.26
CA SER A 124 16.70 15.82 2.61
C SER A 124 15.78 16.59 3.58
N ARG A 125 14.99 17.56 3.10
CA ARG A 125 14.05 18.34 3.92
C ARG A 125 12.78 17.59 4.33
N SER A 126 12.48 16.48 3.66
CA SER A 126 11.25 15.70 3.82
C SER A 126 11.49 14.29 4.40
N ILE A 127 12.75 13.91 4.64
CA ILE A 127 13.09 12.65 5.31
C ILE A 127 12.50 12.65 6.72
N GLY A 128 11.84 11.54 7.07
CA GLY A 128 11.18 11.34 8.36
C GLY A 128 9.85 12.09 8.52
N LEU A 129 9.40 12.86 7.52
CA LEU A 129 8.09 13.49 7.55
C LEU A 129 7.01 12.41 7.42
N LYS A 130 6.15 12.34 8.43
CA LYS A 130 4.96 11.46 8.44
C LYS A 130 3.77 12.28 7.99
N ARG A 131 3.07 11.83 6.95
CA ARG A 131 1.80 12.45 6.52
C ARG A 131 0.68 11.44 6.60
N ARG A 132 -0.41 11.83 7.27
CA ARG A 132 -1.65 11.08 7.24
C ARG A 132 -2.56 11.63 6.15
N ILE A 133 -3.18 10.75 5.38
CA ILE A 133 -4.27 11.08 4.46
C ILE A 133 -5.44 10.19 4.81
N GLU A 134 -6.57 10.79 5.15
CA GLU A 134 -7.82 10.07 5.41
C GLU A 134 -8.68 10.18 4.15
N THR A 135 -9.21 9.05 3.69
CA THR A 135 -10.06 8.99 2.49
C THR A 135 -11.28 8.12 2.79
N PRO A 136 -12.39 8.27 2.05
CA PRO A 136 -13.55 7.41 2.21
C PRO A 136 -13.29 5.91 1.96
N VAL A 137 -12.15 5.56 1.33
CA VAL A 137 -11.78 4.16 1.00
C VAL A 137 -10.78 3.59 1.99
N GLY A 138 -10.07 4.43 2.75
CA GLY A 138 -9.10 3.98 3.74
C GLY A 138 -8.21 5.12 4.24
N ASP A 139 -7.49 4.81 5.32
CA ASP A 139 -6.53 5.72 5.93
C ASP A 139 -5.11 5.35 5.51
N PHE A 140 -4.30 6.38 5.28
CA PHE A 140 -2.93 6.22 4.80
C PHE A 140 -1.95 6.96 5.69
N ARG A 141 -0.78 6.35 5.90
CA ARG A 141 0.38 6.97 6.52
C ARG A 141 1.58 6.84 5.59
N PHE A 142 2.05 7.98 5.10
CA PHE A 142 3.24 8.06 4.25
C PHE A 142 4.44 8.50 5.09
N ILE A 143 5.56 7.79 4.95
CA ILE A 143 6.82 8.11 5.62
C ILE A 143 7.89 8.34 4.57
N GLY A 144 8.46 9.54 4.55
CA GLY A 144 9.59 9.87 3.68
C GLY A 144 10.89 9.23 4.20
N ILE A 145 11.64 8.56 3.34
CA ILE A 145 13.00 8.06 3.65
C ILE A 145 13.99 8.51 2.56
N SER A 146 15.30 8.52 2.86
CA SER A 146 16.30 8.94 1.87
C SER A 146 16.25 8.04 0.63
N GLU A 147 16.52 8.61 -0.54
CA GLU A 147 16.56 7.85 -1.80
C GLU A 147 17.59 6.71 -1.75
N ASP A 148 18.77 6.95 -1.15
CA ASP A 148 19.81 5.94 -0.98
C ASP A 148 19.30 4.70 -0.24
N ILE A 149 18.50 4.89 0.81
CA ILE A 149 17.92 3.78 1.57
C ILE A 149 16.71 3.19 0.83
N PHE A 150 15.86 4.03 0.24
CA PHE A 150 14.65 3.61 -0.49
C PHE A 150 14.98 2.68 -1.66
N TYR A 151 16.05 2.99 -2.39
CA TYR A 151 16.48 2.21 -3.56
C TYR A 151 17.59 1.19 -3.25
N ALA A 152 18.05 1.07 -2.01
CA ALA A 152 19.07 0.11 -1.61
C ALA A 152 18.66 -1.35 -1.82
N GLY A 153 19.44 -2.09 -2.61
CA GLY A 153 19.21 -3.50 -2.93
C GLY A 153 18.54 -3.71 -4.28
N SER A 154 18.48 -4.97 -4.72
CA SER A 154 17.89 -5.32 -6.02
C SER A 154 16.38 -5.05 -6.05
N VAL A 155 15.82 -4.79 -7.24
CA VAL A 155 14.37 -4.60 -7.38
C VAL A 155 13.60 -5.84 -6.91
N ALA A 156 14.11 -7.04 -7.23
CA ALA A 156 13.49 -8.31 -6.85
C ALA A 156 13.50 -8.57 -5.34
N ASP A 157 14.52 -8.06 -4.62
CA ASP A 157 14.53 -8.14 -3.16
C ASP A 157 13.62 -7.08 -2.53
N ARG A 158 13.44 -5.92 -3.17
CA ARG A 158 12.68 -4.79 -2.62
C ARG A 158 11.18 -4.86 -2.88
N LEU A 159 10.77 -5.25 -4.08
CA LEU A 159 9.38 -5.18 -4.54
C LEU A 159 8.80 -6.57 -4.78
N ASP A 160 7.58 -6.76 -4.30
CA ASP A 160 6.81 -7.97 -4.50
C ASP A 160 6.12 -7.92 -5.88
N PRO A 161 6.48 -8.80 -6.83
CA PRO A 161 5.95 -8.77 -8.18
C PRO A 161 4.55 -9.37 -8.30
N LEU A 162 3.99 -9.95 -7.23
CA LEU A 162 2.67 -10.60 -7.25
C LEU A 162 1.51 -9.60 -7.22
N PHE A 163 1.79 -8.31 -7.03
CA PHE A 163 0.80 -7.26 -6.89
C PHE A 163 0.95 -6.22 -8.01
N ASP A 164 -0.18 -5.78 -8.56
CA ASP A 164 -0.24 -4.77 -9.62
C ASP A 164 0.02 -3.33 -9.11
N TYR A 165 0.31 -3.18 -7.82
CA TYR A 165 0.70 -1.92 -7.20
C TYR A 165 2.05 -2.06 -6.49
N PRO A 166 2.82 -0.98 -6.32
CA PRO A 166 4.10 -1.05 -5.65
C PRO A 166 3.95 -1.48 -4.18
N ARG A 167 4.39 -2.72 -3.91
CA ARG A 167 4.40 -3.34 -2.59
C ARG A 167 5.80 -3.84 -2.27
N ALA A 168 6.25 -3.60 -1.06
CA ALA A 168 7.52 -4.14 -0.57
C ALA A 168 7.39 -5.65 -0.33
N THR A 169 8.50 -6.38 -0.51
CA THR A 169 8.61 -7.74 0.05
C THR A 169 8.52 -7.69 1.58
N PRO A 170 8.11 -8.78 2.26
CA PRO A 170 8.10 -8.81 3.72
C PRO A 170 9.48 -8.55 4.32
N GLU A 171 10.55 -9.04 3.69
CA GLU A 171 11.92 -8.81 4.14
C GLU A 171 12.30 -7.33 4.06
N ARG A 172 11.94 -6.67 2.94
CA ARG A 172 12.16 -5.22 2.80
C ARG A 172 11.35 -4.43 3.81
N ALA A 173 10.08 -4.78 4.01
CA ALA A 173 9.21 -4.15 5.00
C ALA A 173 9.77 -4.28 6.43
N PHE A 174 10.35 -5.43 6.78
CA PHE A 174 11.01 -5.65 8.06
C PHE A 174 12.29 -4.81 8.21
N CYS A 175 13.18 -4.81 7.21
CA CYS A 175 14.39 -3.98 7.23
C CYS A 175 14.08 -2.48 7.31
N ASP A 176 13.06 -2.01 6.60
CA ASP A 176 12.60 -0.63 6.68
C ASP A 176 12.08 -0.26 8.08
N TRP A 177 11.40 -1.19 8.75
CA TRP A 177 10.90 -0.96 10.10
C TRP A 177 12.07 -0.76 11.07
N LEU A 178 13.07 -1.64 11.02
CA LEU A 178 14.28 -1.52 11.84
C LEU A 178 15.06 -0.24 11.53
N TYR A 179 15.22 0.09 10.25
CA TYR A 179 15.83 1.34 9.82
C TYR A 179 15.14 2.56 10.47
N LEU A 180 13.81 2.62 10.39
CA LEU A 180 13.03 3.73 10.95
C LEU A 180 13.05 3.73 12.48
N ALA A 181 13.03 2.57 13.13
CA ALA A 181 13.11 2.46 14.59
C ALA A 181 14.45 2.97 15.14
N ALA A 182 15.53 2.78 14.37
CA ALA A 182 16.87 3.26 14.71
C ALA A 182 17.08 4.76 14.50
N GLN A 183 16.20 5.44 13.74
CA GLN A 183 16.36 6.87 13.46
C GLN A 183 16.29 7.72 14.73
N ARG A 184 17.06 8.81 14.72
CA ARG A 184 16.97 9.89 15.71
C ARG A 184 16.19 11.04 15.09
N GLY A 185 14.92 11.23 15.47
CA GLY A 185 14.12 12.37 15.01
C GLY A 185 12.68 12.02 14.63
N PRO A 186 11.99 12.90 13.87
CA PRO A 186 10.54 12.80 13.63
C PRO A 186 10.12 11.53 12.86
N GLY A 187 11.05 10.96 12.08
CA GLY A 187 10.85 9.70 11.36
C GLY A 187 10.80 8.46 12.26
N LYS A 188 11.28 8.55 13.51
CA LYS A 188 11.40 7.40 14.41
C LYS A 188 10.04 6.74 14.66
N ILE A 189 9.97 5.42 14.52
CA ILE A 189 8.82 4.61 14.93
C ILE A 189 9.23 3.63 16.04
N ALA A 190 8.25 2.95 16.66
CA ALA A 190 8.54 1.88 17.60
C ALA A 190 9.29 0.75 16.89
N SER A 191 10.15 0.02 17.60
CA SER A 191 10.79 -1.19 17.08
C SER A 191 9.73 -2.25 16.75
N PRO A 192 9.99 -3.18 15.81
CA PRO A 192 9.13 -4.36 15.65
C PRO A 192 9.02 -5.10 16.99
N PRO A 193 7.83 -5.60 17.35
CA PRO A 193 7.63 -6.34 18.59
C PRO A 193 8.33 -7.70 18.50
N LEU A 194 8.83 -8.21 19.62
CA LEU A 194 9.71 -9.41 19.62
C LEU A 194 8.95 -10.71 19.33
N ASP A 195 7.62 -10.71 19.48
CA ASP A 195 6.70 -11.80 19.14
C ASP A 195 6.43 -11.94 17.63
N LEU A 196 6.98 -11.04 16.80
CA LEU A 196 6.85 -11.10 15.35
C LEU A 196 7.41 -12.44 14.82
N ALA A 197 6.68 -13.10 13.92
CA ALA A 197 7.04 -14.40 13.34
C ALA A 197 8.19 -14.28 12.31
N ALA A 198 9.36 -13.85 12.76
CA ALA A 198 10.49 -13.50 11.91
C ALA A 198 11.11 -14.71 11.18
N GLU A 199 10.84 -15.93 11.65
CA GLU A 199 11.20 -17.20 11.01
C GLU A 199 10.52 -17.40 9.65
N GLU A 200 9.39 -16.75 9.40
CA GLU A 200 8.68 -16.80 8.10
C GLU A 200 9.36 -15.94 7.02
N LEU A 201 10.34 -15.11 7.40
CA LEU A 201 11.10 -14.28 6.46
C LEU A 201 12.22 -15.08 5.77
N ASP A 202 12.45 -14.79 4.48
CA ASP A 202 13.63 -15.28 3.76
C ASP A 202 14.90 -14.63 4.34
N GLN A 203 15.63 -15.38 5.18
CA GLN A 203 16.80 -14.87 5.91
C GLN A 203 17.94 -14.45 4.98
N ASP A 204 18.11 -15.13 3.84
CA ASP A 204 19.14 -14.75 2.86
C ASP A 204 18.81 -13.41 2.22
N ARG A 205 17.52 -13.19 1.90
CA ARG A 205 17.05 -11.92 1.36
C ARG A 205 17.09 -10.79 2.39
N VAL A 206 16.70 -11.05 3.64
CA VAL A 206 16.88 -10.11 4.76
C VAL A 206 18.35 -9.69 4.85
N GLY A 207 19.27 -10.65 4.77
CA GLY A 207 20.71 -10.36 4.82
C GLY A 207 21.17 -9.45 3.69
N ARG A 208 20.83 -9.77 2.44
CA ARG A 208 21.19 -8.93 1.28
C ARG A 208 20.64 -7.52 1.37
N LEU A 209 19.38 -7.36 1.79
CA LEU A 209 18.75 -6.06 1.98
C LEU A 209 19.39 -5.28 3.12
N ALA A 210 19.65 -5.94 4.25
CA ALA A 210 20.24 -5.31 5.42
C ALA A 210 21.65 -4.78 5.13
N ASP A 211 22.45 -5.53 4.35
CA ASP A 211 23.76 -5.08 3.90
C ASP A 211 23.65 -3.89 2.94
N ALA A 212 22.78 -3.99 1.93
CA ALA A 212 22.59 -2.92 0.94
C ALA A 212 22.10 -1.61 1.58
N MET A 213 21.24 -1.71 2.59
CA MET A 213 20.70 -0.56 3.34
C MET A 213 21.66 -0.08 4.45
N GLY A 214 22.72 -0.82 4.78
CA GLY A 214 23.59 -0.51 5.91
C GLY A 214 22.92 -0.65 7.28
N VAL A 215 21.95 -1.56 7.42
CA VAL A 215 21.15 -1.79 8.65
C VAL A 215 21.39 -3.16 9.28
N ARG A 216 22.36 -3.94 8.80
CA ARG A 216 22.73 -5.26 9.33
C ARG A 216 22.83 -5.30 10.86
N GLY A 217 23.52 -4.34 11.45
CA GLY A 217 23.66 -4.27 12.92
C GLY A 217 22.33 -4.09 13.67
N TYR A 218 21.34 -3.41 13.08
CA TYR A 218 20.01 -3.28 13.69
C TYR A 218 19.21 -4.58 13.59
N VAL A 219 19.36 -5.32 12.50
CA VAL A 219 18.76 -6.66 12.33
C VAL A 219 19.34 -7.64 13.34
N GLU A 220 20.66 -7.71 13.44
CA GLU A 220 21.34 -8.61 14.38
C GLU A 220 21.01 -8.29 15.84
N ALA A 221 20.99 -7.00 16.20
CA ALA A 221 20.62 -6.58 17.55
C ALA A 221 19.18 -6.96 17.91
N TRP A 222 18.25 -6.82 16.96
CA TRP A 222 16.86 -7.19 17.17
C TRP A 222 16.68 -8.71 17.28
N LEU A 223 17.33 -9.49 16.41
CA LEU A 223 17.29 -10.96 16.46
C LEU A 223 17.88 -11.49 17.76
N ALA A 224 18.96 -10.90 18.26
CA ALA A 224 19.55 -11.26 19.56
C ALA A 224 18.58 -10.97 20.72
N GLN A 225 17.89 -9.82 20.70
CA GLN A 225 16.87 -9.49 21.71
C GLN A 225 15.68 -10.46 21.64
N ARG A 226 15.25 -10.82 20.43
CA ARG A 226 14.18 -11.80 20.21
C ARG A 226 14.54 -13.18 20.76
N GLY A 227 15.77 -13.65 20.55
CA GLY A 227 16.23 -14.93 21.08
C GLY A 227 16.07 -15.02 22.60
N ILE A 228 16.49 -13.97 23.31
CA ILE A 228 16.33 -13.88 24.78
C ILE A 228 14.86 -13.90 25.18
N PHE A 229 14.02 -13.13 24.47
CA PHE A 229 12.58 -13.06 24.75
C PHE A 229 11.88 -14.42 24.58
N LEU A 230 12.18 -15.17 23.52
CA LEU A 230 11.58 -16.48 23.28
C LEU A 230 12.05 -17.53 24.30
N GLU A 231 13.33 -17.48 24.73
CA GLU A 231 13.83 -18.34 25.80
C GLU A 231 13.10 -18.10 27.13
N ASP A 232 12.83 -16.84 27.46
CA ASP A 232 12.08 -16.44 28.66
C ASP A 232 10.61 -16.89 28.58
N GLU A 233 9.92 -16.67 27.45
CA GLU A 233 8.53 -17.14 27.26
C GLU A 233 8.43 -18.67 27.37
N GLU A 234 9.33 -19.40 26.73
CA GLU A 234 9.37 -20.86 26.86
C GLU A 234 9.59 -21.32 28.31
N ALA A 235 10.40 -20.59 29.08
CA ALA A 235 10.65 -20.89 30.48
C ALA A 235 9.37 -20.65 31.33
N GLU A 236 8.64 -19.58 31.07
CA GLU A 236 7.36 -19.26 31.72
C GLU A 236 6.26 -20.26 31.38
N GLU A 237 6.16 -20.70 30.12
CA GLU A 237 5.21 -21.73 29.70
C GLU A 237 5.52 -23.07 30.37
N LYS A 238 6.79 -23.50 30.37
CA LYS A 238 7.22 -24.73 31.06
C LYS A 238 6.97 -24.67 32.57
N PHE A 239 7.08 -23.48 33.17
CA PHE A 239 6.79 -23.27 34.59
C PHE A 239 5.29 -23.35 34.87
N SER A 240 4.46 -22.72 34.03
CA SER A 240 2.99 -22.75 34.12
C SER A 240 2.44 -24.18 33.97
N GLN A 241 2.93 -24.93 32.98
CA GLN A 241 2.57 -26.34 32.77
C GLN A 241 2.95 -27.24 33.98
N LYS A 242 4.06 -26.95 34.66
CA LYS A 242 4.47 -27.67 35.87
C LYS A 242 3.58 -27.36 37.09
N LEU A 243 2.96 -26.19 37.13
CA LEU A 243 2.06 -25.77 38.21
C LEU A 243 0.61 -26.22 38.00
N GLY A 244 0.28 -26.83 36.85
CA GLY A 244 -1.02 -27.45 36.60
C GLY A 244 -2.15 -26.47 36.26
N PHE A 245 -1.82 -25.29 35.72
CA PHE A 245 -2.76 -24.42 35.03
C PHE A 245 -2.57 -24.56 33.51
#